data_AF-A0A528E767-F1
#
_entry.id   AF-A0A528E767-F1
#
_cell.length_a   1.000
_cell.length_b   1.000
_cell.length_c   1.000
_cell.angle_alpha   90.00
_cell.angle_beta   90.00
_cell.angle_gamma   90.00
#
_symmetry.space_group_name_H-M   'P 1'
#
loop_
_entity.id
_entity.type
_entity.pdbx_description
1 polymer ?
#
loop_
_entity_poly.entity_id
_entity_poly.type
_entity_poly.pdbx_seq_one_letter_code
_entity_poly.pdbx_strand_id
1 'polypeptide(L)' 'MRGYEDELQQVERHVREGRKHIARQYQIIAEFKSKGFPTDDAEEMLNTLVDLQRQHEEHLAYVRKKLGLAK' A
#
# COMPACT_ATOMS: atom_id res chain seq x y z
N MET A 1 22.21 10.28 11.67
CA MET A 1 21.46 9.07 12.09
C MET A 1 19.99 9.36 12.35
N ARG A 2 19.61 10.38 13.16
CA ARG A 2 18.20 10.70 13.49
C ARG A 2 17.24 10.80 12.28
N GLY A 3 17.62 11.48 11.21
CA GLY A 3 16.73 11.67 10.05
C GLY A 3 16.36 10.38 9.28
N TYR A 4 17.15 9.31 9.40
CA TYR A 4 16.89 8.05 8.70
C TYR A 4 15.93 7.13 9.47
N GLU A 5 15.92 7.20 10.80
CA GLU A 5 14.93 6.48 11.62
C GLU A 5 13.53 7.08 11.41
N ASP A 6 13.44 8.41 11.31
CA ASP A 6 12.20 9.12 11.00
C ASP A 6 11.68 8.78 9.59
N GLU A 7 12.57 8.60 8.61
CA GLU A 7 12.22 8.16 7.25
C GLU A 7 11.69 6.72 7.24
N LEU A 8 12.41 5.79 7.89
CA LEU A 8 11.98 4.38 7.96
C LEU A 8 10.62 4.24 8.64
N GLN A 9 10.40 4.90 9.78
CA GLN A 9 9.12 4.83 10.50
C GLN A 9 7.96 5.38 9.67
N GLN A 10 8.19 6.45 8.90
CA GLN A 10 7.19 7.01 8.00
C GLN A 10 6.85 6.06 6.86
N VAL A 11 7.86 5.49 6.19
CA VAL A 11 7.65 4.54 5.09
C VAL A 11 6.97 3.27 5.58
N GLU A 12 7.36 2.73 6.74
CA GLU A 12 6.71 1.57 7.34
C GLU A 12 5.24 1.83 7.70
N ARG A 13 4.94 3.02 8.25
CA ARG A 13 3.55 3.41 8.53
C ARG A 13 2.74 3.48 7.24
N HIS A 14 3.25 4.18 6.23
CA HIS A 14 2.58 4.33 4.94
C HIS A 14 2.28 3.00 4.27
N VAL A 15 3.27 2.09 4.23
CA VAL A 15 3.09 0.73 3.69
C VAL A 15 2.02 -0.05 4.44
N ARG A 16 1.99 0.03 5.79
CA ARG A 16 0.96 -0.67 6.59
C ARG A 16 -0.43 -0.08 6.38
N GLU A 17 -0.55 1.23 6.32
CA GLU A 17 -1.84 1.91 6.11
C GLU A 17 -2.38 1.64 4.70
N GLY A 18 -1.53 1.72 3.68
CA GLY A 18 -1.91 1.40 2.31
C GLY A 18 -2.42 -0.04 2.14
N ARG A 19 -1.77 -1.03 2.77
CA ARG A 19 -2.27 -2.42 2.81
C ARG A 19 -3.67 -2.54 3.41
N LYS A 20 -3.92 -1.84 4.53
CA LYS A 20 -5.25 -1.84 5.17
C LYS A 20 -6.30 -1.22 4.27
N HIS A 21 -5.97 -0.11 3.61
CA HIS A 21 -6.89 0.57 2.70
C HIS A 21 -7.20 -0.28 1.47
N ILE A 22 -6.19 -0.87 0.82
CA ILE A 22 -6.38 -1.78 -0.33
C ILE A 22 -7.28 -2.96 0.04
N ALA A 23 -7.02 -3.62 1.18
CA ALA A 23 -7.85 -4.72 1.65
C ALA A 23 -9.32 -4.28 1.85
N ARG A 24 -9.54 -3.07 2.39
CA ARG A 24 -10.88 -2.52 2.55
C ARG A 24 -11.53 -2.16 1.22
N GLN A 25 -10.79 -1.65 0.24
CA GLN A 25 -11.34 -1.36 -1.10
C GLN A 25 -11.79 -2.62 -1.82
N TYR A 26 -11.02 -3.72 -1.73
CA TYR A 26 -11.49 -5.01 -2.25
C TYR A 26 -12.81 -5.46 -1.62
N GLN A 27 -12.97 -5.29 -0.30
CA GLN A 27 -14.23 -5.63 0.38
C GLN A 27 -15.41 -4.77 -0.10
N ILE A 28 -15.20 -3.45 -0.24
CA ILE A 28 -16.24 -2.52 -0.70
C ILE A 28 -16.64 -2.83 -2.14
N ILE A 29 -15.67 -3.05 -3.03
CA ILE A 29 -15.94 -3.42 -4.43
C ILE A 29 -16.72 -4.73 -4.50
N ALA A 30 -16.30 -5.76 -3.77
CA ALA A 30 -17.01 -7.04 -3.73
C ALA A 30 -18.45 -6.88 -3.23
N GLU A 31 -18.68 -6.05 -2.21
CA GLU A 31 -20.02 -5.75 -1.70
C GLU A 31 -20.89 -5.09 -2.79
N PHE A 32 -20.38 -4.05 -3.46
CA PHE A 32 -21.13 -3.34 -4.50
C PHE A 32 -21.42 -4.23 -5.71
N LYS A 33 -20.44 -5.03 -6.12
CA LYS A 33 -20.57 -6.02 -7.21
C LYS A 33 -21.65 -7.07 -6.87
N SER A 34 -21.70 -7.54 -5.64
CA SER A 34 -22.72 -8.50 -5.18
C SER A 34 -24.15 -7.94 -5.23
N LYS A 35 -24.29 -6.61 -5.13
CA LYS A 35 -25.57 -5.89 -5.23
C LYS A 35 -25.92 -5.49 -6.67
N GLY A 36 -25.07 -5.81 -7.65
CA GLY A 36 -25.27 -5.48 -9.06
C GLY A 36 -24.94 -4.02 -9.43
N PHE A 37 -24.23 -3.29 -8.56
CA PHE A 37 -23.73 -1.96 -8.91
C PHE A 37 -22.50 -2.07 -9.83
N PRO A 38 -22.32 -1.14 -10.78
CA PRO A 38 -21.11 -1.07 -11.58
C PRO A 38 -19.91 -0.72 -10.68
N THR A 39 -18.80 -1.43 -10.87
CA THR A 39 -17.57 -1.24 -10.09
C THR A 39 -16.33 -1.03 -10.95
N ASP A 40 -16.46 -0.90 -12.26
CA ASP A 40 -15.34 -0.89 -13.21
C ASP A 40 -14.33 0.24 -12.88
N ASP A 41 -14.80 1.47 -12.70
CA ASP A 41 -13.95 2.62 -12.35
C ASP A 41 -13.23 2.42 -10.99
N ALA A 42 -13.92 1.78 -10.03
CA ALA A 42 -13.36 1.50 -8.71
C ALA A 42 -12.29 0.40 -8.78
N GLU A 43 -12.49 -0.61 -9.63
CA GLU A 43 -11.52 -1.67 -9.91
C GLU A 43 -10.27 -1.10 -10.62
N GLU A 44 -10.44 -0.20 -11.59
CA GLU A 44 -9.32 0.49 -12.26
C GLU A 44 -8.52 1.36 -11.28
N MET A 45 -9.21 2.16 -10.46
CA MET A 45 -8.57 2.94 -9.41
C MET A 45 -7.83 2.03 -8.41
N LEU A 46 -8.43 0.91 -8.00
CA LEU A 46 -7.80 -0.02 -7.07
C LEU A 46 -6.54 -0.64 -7.66
N ASN A 47 -6.53 -0.98 -8.96
CA ASN A 47 -5.32 -1.46 -9.63
C ASN A 47 -4.18 -0.43 -9.55
N THR A 48 -4.49 0.84 -9.79
CA THR A 48 -3.51 1.93 -9.64
C THR A 48 -2.97 2.01 -8.21
N LEU A 49 -3.83 1.90 -7.20
CA LEU A 49 -3.42 1.92 -5.79
C LEU A 49 -2.55 0.71 -5.42
N VAL A 50 -2.83 -0.47 -5.98
CA VAL A 50 -2.02 -1.68 -5.79
C VAL A 50 -0.62 -1.51 -6.40
N ASP A 51 -0.52 -0.92 -7.59
CA ASP A 51 0.78 -0.64 -8.21
C ASP A 51 1.60 0.38 -7.40
N LEU A 52 0.96 1.44 -6.91
CA LEU A 52 1.62 2.40 -6.02
C LEU A 52 2.06 1.74 -4.70
N GLN A 53 1.25 0.86 -4.13
CA GLN A 53 1.60 0.11 -2.93
C GLN A 53 2.85 -0.76 -3.15
N ARG A 54 2.96 -1.40 -4.31
CA ARG A 54 4.16 -2.17 -4.68
C ARG A 54 5.41 -1.28 -4.71
N GLN A 55 5.32 -0.09 -5.30
CA GLN A 55 6.43 0.87 -5.31
C GLN A 55 6.83 1.31 -3.89
N HIS A 56 5.87 1.51 -2.99
CA HIS A 56 6.16 1.81 -1.59
C HIS A 56 6.83 0.65 -0.84
N GLU A 57 6.46 -0.59 -1.14
CA GLU A 57 7.09 -1.78 -0.57
C GLU A 57 8.53 -1.98 -1.07
N GLU A 58 8.77 -1.74 -2.36
CA GLU A 58 10.10 -1.73 -2.96
C GLU A 58 10.98 -0.64 -2.31
N HIS A 59 10.43 0.55 -2.10
CA HIS A 59 11.12 1.63 -1.41
C HIS A 59 11.45 1.28 0.05
N LEU A 60 10.51 0.67 0.79
CA LEU A 60 10.77 0.19 2.15
C LEU A 60 11.90 -0.84 2.19
N ALA A 61 11.92 -1.80 1.26
CA ALA A 61 12.97 -2.79 1.16
C ALA A 61 14.34 -2.13 0.91
N TYR A 62 14.38 -1.12 0.03
CA TYR A 62 15.58 -0.33 -0.23
C TYR A 62 16.07 0.41 1.02
N VAL A 63 15.20 1.12 1.74
CA VAL A 63 15.56 1.85 2.96
C VAL A 63 16.09 0.89 4.03
N ARG A 64 15.45 -0.26 4.24
CA ARG A 64 15.92 -1.29 5.18
C ARG A 64 17.30 -1.82 4.80
N LYS A 65 17.56 -2.06 3.52
CA LYS A 65 18.88 -2.49 3.03
C LYS A 65 19.94 -1.41 3.28
N LYS A 66 19.62 -0.14 2.98
CA LYS A 66 20.52 1.00 3.21
C LYS A 66 20.91 1.15 4.69
N LEU A 67 20.01 0.80 5.61
CA LEU A 67 20.24 0.86 7.05
C LEU A 67 20.88 -0.42 7.64
N GLY A 68 21.19 -1.42 6.83
CA GLY A 68 21.73 -2.70 7.32
C GLY A 68 20.72 -3.52 8.12
N LEU A 69 19.42 -3.25 7.95
CA LEU A 69 18.31 -3.94 8.62
C LEU A 69 17.70 -5.07 7.77
N ALA A 70 18.18 -5.22 6.53
CA ALA A 70 17.81 -6.35 5.68
C ALA A 70 18.62 -7.60 6.11
N LYS A 71 17.92 -8.70 6.37
CA LYS A 71 18.51 -9.99 6.73
C LYS A 71 19.03 -10.73 5.51
#